data_AF-A0A450V670-F1
#
_entry.id   AF-A0A450V670-F1
#
_cell.length_a   1.000
_cell.length_b   1.000
_cell.length_c   1.000
_cell.angle_alpha   90.00
_cell.angle_beta   90.00
_cell.angle_gamma   90.00
#
_symmetry.space_group_name_H-M   'P 1'
#
loop_
_entity.id
_entity.type
_entity.pdbx_description
1 polymer ?
#
loop_
_entity_poly.entity_id
_entity_poly.type
_entity_poly.pdbx_seq_one_letter_code
_entity_poly.pdbx_strand_id
1 'polypeptide(L)'
;MRGKIMSDAKQIKKEAIFEEYRVLRSEIQQYHAERNNYVNYSVTLTGALLAFISAMKILDTELAILFLLIPFIHLLLGFLFLDRSVRVVRLADYIHNHLRKQLQDLSDTDVWSWEDYKKRTRRFSRFISFLLDQVRIISFIAPSILSVSVFFLFDDGLFSILEIVLLVILSLLIFGVFAIAMKVQETSGAENRAHFPINKK
;
A
#
# COMPACT_ATOMS: atom_id res chain seq x y z
N MET A 1 34.01 -39.66 3.18
CA MET A 1 34.03 -38.57 2.17
C MET A 1 32.63 -38.08 1.78
N ARG A 2 31.69 -38.98 1.40
CA ARG A 2 30.32 -38.62 1.00
C ARG A 2 29.52 -37.78 2.02
N GLY A 3 29.66 -38.07 3.32
CA GLY A 3 28.97 -37.32 4.38
C GLY A 3 29.38 -35.85 4.48
N LYS A 4 30.66 -35.52 4.26
CA LYS A 4 31.16 -34.15 4.28
C LYS A 4 30.59 -33.33 3.12
N ILE A 5 30.60 -33.90 1.91
CA ILE A 5 30.05 -33.25 0.70
C ILE A 5 28.55 -32.93 0.86
N MET A 6 27.78 -33.85 1.45
CA MET A 6 26.34 -33.61 1.69
C MET A 6 26.09 -32.53 2.75
N SER A 7 26.92 -32.48 3.80
CA SER A 7 26.87 -31.42 4.81
C SER A 7 27.15 -30.05 4.19
N ASP A 8 28.21 -29.96 3.38
CA ASP A 8 28.61 -28.72 2.72
C ASP A 8 27.52 -28.23 1.75
N ALA A 9 26.89 -29.14 0.98
CA ALA A 9 25.79 -28.80 0.08
C ALA A 9 24.53 -28.29 0.82
N LYS A 10 24.17 -28.91 1.96
CA LYS A 10 23.05 -28.46 2.80
C LYS A 10 23.32 -27.06 3.36
N GLN A 11 24.57 -26.80 3.77
CA GLN A 11 24.99 -25.51 4.29
C GLN A 11 24.94 -24.41 3.22
N ILE A 12 25.49 -24.66 2.03
CA ILE A 12 25.44 -23.71 0.89
C ILE A 12 23.99 -23.38 0.54
N LYS A 13 23.11 -24.39 0.47
CA LYS A 13 21.69 -24.17 0.19
C LYS A 13 21.01 -23.31 1.26
N LYS A 14 21.31 -23.57 2.54
CA LYS A 14 20.79 -22.80 3.68
C LYS A 14 21.23 -21.33 3.60
N GLU A 15 22.51 -21.08 3.32
CA GLU A 15 23.07 -19.74 3.15
C GLU A 15 22.42 -19.00 1.98
N ALA A 16 22.27 -19.65 0.83
CA ALA A 16 21.61 -19.06 -0.33
C ALA A 16 20.17 -18.61 -0.02
N ILE A 17 19.41 -19.43 0.72
CA ILE A 17 18.03 -19.11 1.12
C ILE A 17 17.99 -17.95 2.13
N PHE A 18 18.95 -17.87 3.06
CA PHE A 18 19.05 -16.73 3.98
C PHE A 18 19.37 -15.43 3.24
N GLU A 19 20.26 -15.49 2.25
CA GLU A 19 20.57 -14.32 1.41
C GLU A 19 19.36 -13.87 0.60
N GLU A 20 18.62 -14.80 -0.01
CA GLU A 20 17.36 -14.48 -0.71
C GLU A 20 16.35 -13.82 0.25
N TYR A 21 16.16 -14.39 1.45
CA TYR A 21 15.29 -13.79 2.47
C TYR A 21 15.73 -12.37 2.86
N ARG A 22 17.04 -12.15 3.02
CA ARG A 22 17.61 -10.85 3.38
C ARG A 22 17.34 -9.81 2.29
N VAL A 23 17.55 -10.17 1.03
CA VAL A 23 17.26 -9.31 -0.13
C VAL A 23 15.78 -8.95 -0.16
N LEU A 24 14.87 -9.91 -0.07
CA LEU A 24 13.43 -9.65 -0.12
C LEU A 24 12.95 -8.79 1.06
N ARG A 25 13.51 -8.97 2.26
CA ARG A 25 13.22 -8.09 3.40
C ARG A 25 13.70 -6.66 3.16
N SER A 26 14.87 -6.49 2.55
CA SER A 26 15.39 -5.18 2.19
C SER A 26 14.51 -4.49 1.14
N GLU A 27 13.99 -5.23 0.15
CA GLU A 27 13.04 -4.70 -0.83
C GLU A 27 11.71 -4.27 -0.19
N ILE A 28 11.16 -5.08 0.73
CA ILE A 28 9.96 -4.70 1.50
C ILE A 28 10.20 -3.39 2.26
N GLN A 29 11.37 -3.24 2.88
CA GLN A 29 11.72 -2.01 3.60
C GLN A 29 11.81 -0.81 2.65
N GLN A 30 12.40 -0.97 1.48
CA GLN A 30 12.44 0.07 0.45
C GLN A 30 11.03 0.47 0.01
N TYR A 31 10.15 -0.48 -0.29
CA TYR A 31 8.78 -0.17 -0.67
C TYR A 31 7.99 0.51 0.45
N HIS A 32 8.26 0.19 1.71
CA HIS A 32 7.69 0.94 2.83
C HIS A 32 8.15 2.39 2.87
N ALA A 33 9.44 2.65 2.61
CA ALA A 33 9.96 4.00 2.54
C ALA A 33 9.33 4.79 1.38
N GLU A 34 9.21 4.20 0.19
CA GLU A 34 8.55 4.80 -0.97
C GLU A 34 7.07 5.13 -0.70
N ARG A 35 6.34 4.22 -0.04
CA ARG A 35 4.95 4.45 0.40
C ARG A 35 4.84 5.66 1.31
N ASN A 36 5.74 5.77 2.29
CA ASN A 36 5.75 6.92 3.21
C ASN A 36 6.05 8.22 2.46
N ASN A 37 6.94 8.20 1.47
CA ASN A 37 7.23 9.37 0.64
C ASN A 37 5.98 9.85 -0.12
N TYR A 38 5.17 8.94 -0.70
CA TYR A 38 3.94 9.35 -1.39
C TYR A 38 2.92 10.00 -0.45
N VAL A 39 2.78 9.49 0.78
CA VAL A 39 1.93 10.13 1.80
C VAL A 39 2.46 11.52 2.15
N ASN A 40 3.77 11.66 2.35
CA ASN A 40 4.39 12.96 2.65
C ASN A 40 4.16 13.96 1.51
N TYR A 41 4.33 13.54 0.25
CA TYR A 41 4.04 14.39 -0.90
C TYR A 41 2.57 14.82 -0.95
N SER A 42 1.63 13.90 -0.68
CA SER A 42 0.20 14.22 -0.60
C SER A 42 -0.09 15.28 0.48
N VAL A 43 0.51 15.13 1.66
CA VAL A 43 0.36 16.09 2.76
C VAL A 43 0.96 17.45 2.40
N THR A 44 2.14 17.48 1.80
CA THR A 44 2.78 18.73 1.32
C THR A 44 1.92 19.43 0.27
N LEU A 45 1.41 18.68 -0.72
CA LEU A 45 0.51 19.21 -1.75
C LEU A 45 -0.80 19.72 -1.16
N THR A 46 -1.33 19.04 -0.15
CA THR A 46 -2.53 19.50 0.58
C THR A 46 -2.26 20.82 1.29
N GLY A 47 -1.09 20.98 1.93
CA GLY A 47 -0.68 22.25 2.54
C GLY A 47 -0.57 23.37 1.51
N ALA A 48 0.02 23.09 0.35
CA ALA A 48 0.12 24.03 -0.76
C ALA A 48 -1.27 24.41 -1.31
N LEU A 49 -2.18 23.44 -1.46
CA LEU A 49 -3.56 23.65 -1.86
C LEU A 49 -4.29 24.58 -0.87
N LEU A 50 -4.18 24.34 0.43
CA LEU A 50 -4.82 25.19 1.45
C LEU A 50 -4.27 26.63 1.43
N ALA A 51 -2.96 26.79 1.26
CA ALA A 51 -2.34 28.10 1.09
C ALA A 51 -2.85 28.80 -0.18
N PHE A 52 -2.95 28.05 -1.29
CA PHE A 52 -3.47 28.55 -2.56
C PHE A 52 -4.93 29.00 -2.45
N ILE A 53 -5.81 28.18 -1.85
CA ILE A 53 -7.22 28.54 -1.59
C ILE A 53 -7.32 29.83 -0.78
N SER A 54 -6.46 29.99 0.23
CA SER A 54 -6.45 31.17 1.09
C SER A 54 -6.04 32.43 0.34
N ALA A 55 -5.10 32.32 -0.60
CA ALA A 55 -4.68 33.42 -1.46
C ALA A 55 -5.71 33.73 -2.57
N MET A 56 -6.41 32.72 -3.08
CA MET A 56 -7.39 32.84 -4.15
C MET A 56 -8.65 33.63 -3.77
N LYS A 57 -8.96 33.81 -2.48
CA LYS A 57 -10.02 34.74 -2.05
C LYS A 57 -9.83 36.18 -2.57
N ILE A 58 -8.66 36.49 -3.12
CA ILE A 58 -8.28 37.79 -3.67
C ILE A 58 -8.30 37.78 -5.22
N LEU A 59 -8.41 36.62 -5.88
CA LEU A 59 -8.20 36.43 -7.32
C LEU A 59 -9.48 36.02 -8.08
N ASP A 60 -9.45 36.22 -9.41
CA ASP A 60 -10.56 35.98 -10.34
C ASP A 60 -11.04 34.52 -10.42
N THR A 61 -12.34 34.36 -10.66
CA THR A 61 -13.07 33.10 -10.81
C THR A 61 -12.61 32.24 -12.00
N GLU A 62 -11.91 32.80 -12.97
CA GLU A 62 -11.42 32.07 -14.15
C GLU A 62 -10.42 30.94 -13.81
N LEU A 63 -9.78 31.00 -12.63
CA LEU A 63 -8.85 29.97 -12.18
C LEU A 63 -9.53 28.79 -11.47
N ALA A 64 -10.86 28.78 -11.35
CA ALA A 64 -11.60 27.72 -10.65
C ALA A 64 -11.32 26.33 -11.25
N ILE A 65 -11.14 26.23 -12.57
CA ILE A 65 -10.85 24.97 -13.27
C ILE A 65 -9.59 24.25 -12.76
N LEU A 66 -8.61 24.98 -12.19
CA LEU A 66 -7.41 24.37 -11.62
C LEU A 66 -7.74 23.44 -10.45
N PHE A 67 -8.81 23.72 -9.70
CA PHE A 67 -9.26 22.86 -8.61
C PHE A 67 -9.81 21.51 -9.08
N LEU A 68 -10.18 21.36 -10.36
CA LEU A 68 -10.52 20.05 -10.93
C LEU A 68 -9.30 19.25 -11.35
N LEU A 69 -8.14 19.88 -11.57
CA LEU A 69 -6.90 19.20 -11.96
C LEU A 69 -6.12 18.66 -10.77
N ILE A 70 -6.15 19.34 -9.62
CA ILE A 70 -5.44 18.94 -8.39
C ILE A 70 -5.79 17.52 -7.88
N PRO A 71 -7.06 17.08 -7.92
CA PRO A 71 -7.43 15.71 -7.58
C PRO A 71 -6.67 14.63 -8.37
N PHE A 72 -6.35 14.87 -9.63
CA PHE A 72 -5.62 13.89 -10.46
C PHE A 72 -4.23 13.60 -9.91
N ILE A 73 -3.55 14.63 -9.37
CA ILE A 73 -2.22 14.48 -8.77
C ILE A 73 -2.31 13.63 -7.49
N HIS A 74 -3.29 13.92 -6.63
CA HIS A 74 -3.48 13.17 -5.39
C HIS A 74 -3.86 11.71 -5.65
N LEU A 75 -4.74 11.46 -6.62
CA LEU A 75 -5.12 10.09 -6.99
C LEU A 75 -3.97 9.33 -7.66
N LEU A 76 -3.15 9.99 -8.49
CA LEU A 76 -1.94 9.40 -9.03
C LEU A 76 -1.00 8.93 -7.91
N LEU A 77 -0.77 9.78 -6.90
CA LEU A 77 0.01 9.39 -5.71
C LEU A 77 -0.65 8.23 -4.96
N GLY A 78 -1.99 8.21 -4.87
CA GLY A 78 -2.76 7.10 -4.32
C GLY A 78 -2.54 5.78 -5.07
N PHE A 79 -2.56 5.79 -6.40
CA PHE A 79 -2.26 4.60 -7.22
C PHE A 79 -0.82 4.13 -7.03
N LEU A 80 0.16 5.04 -7.01
CA LEU A 80 1.56 4.69 -6.76
C LEU A 80 1.74 4.08 -5.37
N PHE A 81 1.07 4.63 -4.36
CA PHE A 81 1.05 4.05 -3.00
C PHE A 81 0.47 2.64 -2.98
N LEU A 82 -0.62 2.41 -3.72
CA LEU A 82 -1.26 1.09 -3.80
C LEU A 82 -0.40 0.08 -4.58
N ASP A 83 0.27 0.46 -5.67
CA ASP A 83 1.21 -0.41 -6.40
C ASP A 83 2.31 -0.93 -5.47
N ARG A 84 2.94 -0.04 -4.69
CA ARG A 84 3.95 -0.45 -3.70
C ARG A 84 3.36 -1.34 -2.60
N SER A 85 2.11 -1.09 -2.20
CA SER A 85 1.42 -1.94 -1.22
C SER A 85 1.21 -3.36 -1.75
N VAL A 86 0.80 -3.52 -3.01
CA VAL A 86 0.66 -4.82 -3.68
C VAL A 86 2.00 -5.55 -3.74
N ARG A 87 3.09 -4.87 -4.09
CA ARG A 87 4.43 -5.48 -4.15
C ARG A 87 4.87 -6.00 -2.78
N VAL A 88 4.66 -5.23 -1.71
CA VAL A 88 4.95 -5.68 -0.34
C VAL A 88 4.17 -6.94 0.01
N VAL A 89 2.87 -6.99 -0.30
CA VAL A 89 2.04 -8.18 -0.03
C VAL A 89 2.56 -9.39 -0.79
N ARG A 90 2.90 -9.25 -2.08
CA ARG A 90 3.45 -10.36 -2.89
C ARG A 90 4.77 -10.90 -2.33
N LEU A 91 5.70 -10.02 -1.95
CA LEU A 91 6.98 -10.44 -1.36
C LEU A 91 6.78 -11.12 -0.01
N ALA A 92 5.89 -10.56 0.84
CA ALA A 92 5.57 -11.15 2.13
C ALA A 92 4.91 -12.54 1.97
N ASP A 93 4.02 -12.70 1.00
CA ASP A 93 3.38 -13.97 0.68
C ASP A 93 4.39 -15.01 0.18
N TYR A 94 5.32 -14.61 -0.71
CA TYR A 94 6.40 -15.48 -1.16
C TYR A 94 7.31 -15.93 0.00
N ILE A 95 7.71 -15.01 0.87
CA ILE A 95 8.49 -15.34 2.07
C ILE A 95 7.73 -16.34 2.95
N HIS A 96 6.44 -16.10 3.16
CA HIS A 96 5.61 -16.92 4.05
C HIS A 96 5.35 -18.33 3.51
N ASN A 97 4.99 -18.44 2.23
CA ASN A 97 4.55 -19.71 1.63
C ASN A 97 5.72 -20.55 1.09
N HIS A 98 6.80 -19.92 0.62
CA HIS A 98 7.91 -20.61 -0.03
C HIS A 98 9.16 -20.66 0.84
N LEU A 99 9.74 -19.50 1.20
CA LEU A 99 11.02 -19.46 1.91
C LEU A 99 10.92 -20.04 3.32
N ARG A 100 9.82 -19.76 4.04
CA ARG A 100 9.60 -20.29 5.39
C ARG A 100 9.67 -21.80 5.43
N LYS A 101 8.98 -22.47 4.50
CA LYS A 101 8.95 -23.93 4.40
C LYS A 101 10.32 -24.51 4.09
N GLN A 102 11.02 -23.93 3.11
CA GLN A 102 12.37 -24.39 2.75
C GLN A 102 13.37 -24.24 3.90
N LEU A 103 13.28 -23.14 4.68
CA LEU A 103 14.12 -22.93 5.86
C LEU A 103 13.80 -23.90 6.99
N GLN A 104 12.52 -24.21 7.23
CA GLN A 104 12.10 -25.20 8.22
C GLN A 104 12.59 -26.61 7.85
N ASP A 105 12.54 -26.98 6.58
CA ASP A 105 13.04 -28.29 6.12
C ASP A 105 14.57 -28.43 6.26
N LEU A 106 15.29 -27.31 6.29
CA LEU A 106 16.76 -27.28 6.40
C LEU A 106 17.28 -27.04 7.81
N SER A 107 16.45 -26.55 8.73
CA SER A 107 16.82 -26.18 10.09
C SER A 107 16.11 -27.05 11.11
N ASP A 108 16.86 -27.65 12.02
CA ASP A 108 16.28 -28.47 13.10
C ASP A 108 15.67 -27.62 14.24
N THR A 109 15.77 -26.29 14.12
CA THR A 109 15.27 -25.31 15.10
C THR A 109 14.22 -24.39 14.50
N ASP A 110 13.32 -23.89 15.37
CA ASP A 110 12.31 -22.91 14.97
C ASP A 110 12.92 -21.51 14.75
N VAL A 111 13.22 -21.22 13.49
CA VAL A 111 13.83 -19.95 13.05
C VAL A 111 12.84 -18.78 13.15
N TRP A 112 11.53 -19.04 13.34
CA TRP A 112 10.47 -18.03 13.21
C TRP A 112 9.85 -17.59 14.53
N SER A 113 10.51 -17.91 15.65
CA SER A 113 10.09 -17.57 17.02
C SER A 113 9.60 -16.13 17.19
N TRP A 114 10.24 -15.16 16.53
CA TRP A 114 9.84 -13.75 16.58
C TRP A 114 8.48 -13.47 15.92
N GLU A 115 8.21 -14.08 14.76
CA GLU A 115 6.92 -13.92 14.09
C GLU A 115 5.79 -14.55 14.89
N ASP A 116 6.06 -15.69 15.51
CA ASP A 116 5.06 -16.37 16.33
C ASP A 116 4.82 -15.64 17.65
N TYR A 117 5.85 -15.01 18.23
CA TYR A 117 5.69 -14.06 19.33
C TYR A 117 4.79 -12.87 18.92
N LYS A 118 5.02 -12.25 17.76
CA LYS A 118 4.18 -11.14 17.26
C LYS A 118 2.72 -11.54 17.05
N LYS A 119 2.46 -12.76 16.56
CA LYS A 119 1.09 -13.28 16.41
C LYS A 119 0.38 -13.38 17.76
N ARG A 120 1.10 -13.80 18.80
CA ARG A 120 0.57 -13.95 20.17
C ARG A 120 0.38 -12.61 20.90
N THR A 121 1.23 -11.62 20.61
CA THR A 121 1.27 -10.33 21.31
C THR A 121 0.64 -9.17 20.54
N ARG A 122 -0.42 -9.44 19.75
CA ARG A 122 -1.15 -8.40 19.03
C ARG A 122 -1.63 -7.31 20.00
N ARG A 123 -0.91 -6.18 20.03
CA ARG A 123 -1.21 -5.03 20.91
C ARG A 123 -2.42 -4.23 20.44
N PHE A 124 -2.70 -4.23 19.13
CA PHE A 124 -3.82 -3.52 18.55
C PHE A 124 -4.89 -4.50 18.09
N SER A 125 -6.15 -4.12 18.29
CA SER A 125 -7.27 -4.85 17.71
C SER A 125 -7.19 -4.77 16.18
N ARG A 126 -7.71 -5.80 15.50
CA ARG A 126 -7.78 -5.81 14.02
C ARG A 126 -8.46 -4.56 13.46
N PHE A 127 -9.44 -4.04 14.18
CA PHE A 127 -10.18 -2.83 13.84
C PHE A 127 -9.28 -1.59 13.84
N ILE A 128 -8.42 -1.41 14.85
CA ILE A 128 -7.51 -0.26 14.91
C ILE A 128 -6.49 -0.32 13.77
N SER A 129 -5.91 -1.50 13.50
CA SER A 129 -4.99 -1.67 12.37
C SER A 129 -5.66 -1.36 11.04
N PHE A 130 -6.90 -1.83 10.85
CA PHE A 130 -7.70 -1.49 9.67
C PHE A 130 -7.92 0.01 9.54
N LEU A 131 -8.33 0.68 10.62
CA LEU A 131 -8.57 2.12 10.61
C LEU A 131 -7.29 2.93 10.29
N LEU A 132 -6.15 2.53 10.84
CA LEU A 132 -4.86 3.17 10.55
C LEU A 132 -4.46 3.01 9.07
N ASP A 133 -4.75 1.86 8.45
CA ASP A 133 -4.52 1.67 7.02
C ASP A 133 -5.47 2.51 6.16
N GLN A 134 -6.74 2.63 6.56
CA GLN A 134 -7.71 3.49 5.87
C GLN A 134 -7.34 4.97 5.94
N VAL A 135 -6.84 5.45 7.07
CA VAL A 135 -6.37 6.85 7.23
C VAL A 135 -5.33 7.22 6.18
N ARG A 136 -4.46 6.28 5.77
CA ARG A 136 -3.46 6.53 4.72
C ARG A 136 -4.11 6.73 3.35
N ILE A 137 -5.12 5.94 3.01
CA ILE A 137 -5.85 6.10 1.73
C ILE A 137 -6.64 7.41 1.74
N ILE A 138 -7.24 7.76 2.87
CA ILE A 138 -7.96 9.02 3.07
C ILE A 138 -7.06 10.23 2.81
N SER A 139 -5.75 10.16 3.10
CA SER A 139 -4.82 11.26 2.80
C SER A 139 -4.68 11.60 1.30
N PHE A 140 -5.15 10.75 0.39
CA PHE A 140 -5.20 11.01 -1.06
C PHE A 140 -6.61 11.42 -1.52
N ILE A 141 -7.66 10.82 -0.92
CA ILE A 141 -9.05 11.08 -1.30
C ILE A 141 -9.57 12.39 -0.70
N ALA A 142 -9.27 12.68 0.57
CA ALA A 142 -9.80 13.86 1.25
C ALA A 142 -9.38 15.19 0.58
N PRO A 143 -8.11 15.40 0.18
CA PRO A 143 -7.72 16.61 -0.56
C PRO A 143 -8.38 16.70 -1.95
N SER A 144 -8.62 15.55 -2.59
CA SER A 144 -9.34 15.48 -3.87
C SER A 144 -10.79 15.96 -3.71
N ILE A 145 -11.50 15.46 -2.70
CA ILE A 145 -12.86 15.92 -2.38
C ILE A 145 -12.86 17.40 -2.01
N LEU A 146 -11.92 17.84 -1.17
CA LEU A 146 -11.80 19.24 -0.78
C LEU A 146 -11.63 20.15 -2.00
N SER A 147 -10.74 19.79 -2.92
CA SER A 147 -10.50 20.57 -4.14
C SER A 147 -11.75 20.66 -5.02
N VAL A 148 -12.47 19.56 -5.21
CA VAL A 148 -13.74 19.55 -5.96
C VAL A 148 -14.82 20.38 -5.26
N SER A 149 -14.93 20.28 -3.94
CA SER A 149 -15.87 21.11 -3.17
C SER A 149 -15.56 22.59 -3.31
N VAL A 150 -14.27 22.97 -3.32
CA VAL A 150 -13.85 24.35 -3.55
C VAL A 150 -14.22 24.81 -4.96
N PHE A 151 -14.04 23.98 -5.99
CA PHE A 151 -14.49 24.29 -7.35
C PHE A 151 -15.98 24.71 -7.38
N PHE A 152 -16.86 23.92 -6.77
CA PHE A 152 -18.30 24.24 -6.70
C PHE A 152 -18.65 25.49 -5.87
N LEU A 153 -17.74 25.96 -5.00
CA LEU A 153 -17.95 27.19 -4.23
C LEU A 153 -17.56 28.46 -5.01
N PHE A 154 -16.74 28.33 -6.06
CA PHE A 154 -16.26 29.44 -6.86
C PHE A 154 -16.87 29.49 -8.27
N ASP A 155 -17.43 28.38 -8.75
CA ASP A 155 -18.11 28.31 -10.04
C ASP A 155 -19.62 28.56 -9.88
N ASP A 156 -20.06 29.77 -10.25
CA ASP A 156 -21.48 30.16 -10.26
C ASP A 156 -22.18 29.80 -11.59
N GLY A 157 -21.45 29.21 -12.54
CA GLY A 157 -21.89 28.98 -13.92
C GLY A 157 -22.61 27.65 -14.16
N LEU A 158 -23.08 27.47 -15.40
CA LEU A 158 -23.43 26.15 -15.91
C LEU A 158 -22.14 25.41 -16.27
N PHE A 159 -22.05 24.14 -15.87
CA PHE A 159 -20.85 23.34 -16.15
C PHE A 159 -20.54 23.26 -17.64
N SER A 160 -19.28 23.50 -17.98
CA SER A 160 -18.79 23.20 -19.32
C SER A 160 -18.73 21.69 -19.55
N ILE A 161 -18.83 21.25 -20.80
CA ILE A 161 -18.70 19.82 -21.17
C ILE A 161 -17.36 19.26 -20.64
N LEU A 162 -16.31 20.07 -20.66
CA LEU A 162 -14.99 19.69 -20.16
C LEU A 162 -15.02 19.38 -18.65
N GLU A 163 -15.65 20.23 -17.84
CA GLU A 163 -15.78 20.00 -16.38
C GLU A 163 -16.55 18.72 -16.08
N ILE A 164 -17.66 18.48 -16.79
CA ILE A 164 -18.45 17.25 -16.64
C ILE A 164 -17.58 16.02 -16.94
N VAL A 165 -16.81 16.06 -18.04
CA VAL A 165 -15.89 14.97 -18.40
C VAL A 165 -14.83 14.76 -17.32
N LEU A 166 -14.24 15.84 -16.79
CA LEU A 166 -13.25 15.75 -15.70
C LEU A 166 -13.84 15.15 -14.42
N LEU A 167 -15.04 15.55 -14.02
CA LEU A 167 -15.74 15.02 -12.84
C LEU A 167 -16.09 13.53 -12.98
N VAL A 168 -16.49 13.10 -14.19
CA VAL A 168 -16.75 11.68 -14.47
C VAL A 168 -15.46 10.87 -14.38
N ILE A 169 -14.39 11.33 -15.04
CA ILE A 169 -13.08 10.66 -14.97
C ILE A 169 -12.62 10.59 -13.52
N LEU A 170 -12.76 11.68 -12.76
CA LEU A 170 -12.34 11.74 -11.38
C LEU A 170 -13.09 10.72 -10.51
N SER A 171 -14.40 10.62 -10.70
CA SER A 171 -15.25 9.65 -10.00
C SER A 171 -14.79 8.20 -10.28
N LEU A 172 -14.46 7.90 -11.54
CA LEU A 172 -13.91 6.59 -11.94
C LEU A 172 -12.55 6.32 -11.30
N LEU A 173 -11.67 7.33 -11.23
CA LEU A 173 -10.36 7.19 -10.60
C LEU A 173 -10.47 6.97 -9.07
N ILE A 174 -11.35 7.71 -8.38
CA ILE A 174 -11.62 7.51 -6.94
C ILE A 174 -12.13 6.09 -6.70
N PHE A 175 -13.08 5.63 -7.51
CA PHE A 175 -13.58 4.26 -7.44
C PHE A 175 -12.47 3.23 -7.68
N GLY A 176 -11.59 3.46 -8.67
CA GLY A 176 -10.44 2.60 -8.95
C GLY A 176 -9.47 2.48 -7.77
N VAL A 177 -9.10 3.61 -7.14
CA VAL A 177 -8.27 3.62 -5.92
C VAL A 177 -8.94 2.82 -4.81
N PHE A 178 -10.24 3.03 -4.57
CA PHE A 178 -10.98 2.31 -3.54
C PHE A 178 -11.05 0.80 -3.82
N ALA A 179 -11.36 0.40 -5.06
CA ALA A 179 -11.45 -1.00 -5.46
C ALA A 179 -10.11 -1.73 -5.29
N ILE A 180 -9.00 -1.12 -5.71
CA ILE A 180 -7.66 -1.68 -5.52
C ILE A 180 -7.32 -1.77 -4.03
N ALA A 181 -7.62 -0.73 -3.24
CA ALA A 181 -7.39 -0.75 -1.81
C ALA A 181 -8.13 -1.91 -1.11
N MET A 182 -9.39 -2.13 -1.45
CA MET A 182 -10.19 -3.26 -0.94
C MET A 182 -9.57 -4.60 -1.33
N LYS A 183 -9.14 -4.76 -2.59
CA LYS A 183 -8.47 -5.98 -3.06
C LYS A 183 -7.15 -6.25 -2.34
N VAL A 184 -6.35 -5.23 -2.08
CA VAL A 184 -5.10 -5.36 -1.33
C VAL A 184 -5.37 -5.85 0.09
N GLN A 185 -6.45 -5.39 0.72
CA GLN A 185 -6.84 -5.81 2.07
C GLN A 185 -7.31 -7.26 2.12
N GLU A 186 -8.07 -7.73 1.12
CA GLU A 186 -8.44 -9.13 0.99
C GLU A 186 -7.18 -10.03 0.91
N THR A 187 -6.16 -9.60 0.16
CA THR A 187 -4.93 -10.39 -0.01
C THR A 187 -4.00 -10.39 1.19
N SER A 188 -4.04 -9.35 2.04
CA SER A 188 -3.21 -9.28 3.26
C SER A 188 -3.81 -10.10 4.41
N GLY A 189 -5.14 -10.27 4.40
CA GLY A 189 -5.85 -11.25 5.19
C GLY A 189 -5.69 -12.63 4.58
N ALA A 190 -4.50 -13.23 4.68
CA ALA A 190 -4.33 -14.66 4.50
C ALA A 190 -5.25 -15.38 5.51
N GLU A 191 -6.49 -15.61 5.09
CA GLU A 191 -7.39 -16.57 5.69
C GLU A 191 -6.64 -17.88 5.85
N ASN A 192 -6.93 -18.55 6.97
CA ASN A 192 -6.62 -19.95 7.24
C ASN A 192 -6.94 -20.85 6.04
N ARG A 193 -6.06 -20.90 5.02
CA ARG A 193 -6.00 -22.02 4.07
C ARG A 193 -5.36 -23.23 4.75
N ALA A 194 -5.75 -23.48 6.00
CA ALA A 194 -5.47 -24.67 6.80
C ALA A 194 -6.38 -25.85 6.42
N HIS A 195 -7.04 -25.79 5.25
CA HIS A 195 -7.75 -26.91 4.65
C HIS A 195 -7.04 -27.40 3.38
N PHE A 196 -5.71 -27.57 3.46
CA PHE A 196 -5.12 -28.71 2.78
C PHE A 196 -5.14 -29.87 3.77
N PRO A 197 -6.00 -30.90 3.57
CA PRO A 197 -5.91 -32.09 4.39
C PRO A 197 -4.51 -32.67 4.19
N ILE A 198 -3.69 -32.60 5.24
CA ILE A 198 -2.45 -33.35 5.31
C ILE A 198 -2.89 -34.81 5.30
N ASN A 199 -2.74 -35.45 4.14
CA ASN A 199 -3.02 -36.85 3.95
C ASN A 199 -2.05 -37.61 4.86
N LYS A 200 -2.53 -38.04 6.03
CA LYS A 200 -1.81 -38.93 6.93
C LYS A 200 -1.76 -40.29 6.23
N LYS A 201 -0.62 -40.60 5.61
CA LYS A 201 -0.21 -41.96 5.32
C LYS A 201 0.72 -42.44 6.42
#